data_AF-A0A7Y3GY82-F1
#
_entry.id   AF-A0A7Y3GY82-F1
#
_cell.length_a   1.000
_cell.length_b   1.000
_cell.length_c   1.000
_cell.angle_alpha   90.00
_cell.angle_beta   90.00
_cell.angle_gamma   90.00
#
_symmetry.space_group_name_H-M   'P 1'
#
loop_
_entity.id
_entity.type
_entity.pdbx_description
1 polymer ?
#
loop_
_entity_poly.entity_id
_entity_poly.type
_entity_poly.pdbx_seq_one_letter_code
_entity_poly.pdbx_strand_id
1 'polypeptide(L)' 'MTADPFVLRADDELDLAGDVMKLNRIRHMPVLSESDDLVGILSQRD' A
#
# COMPACT_ATOMS: atom_id res chain seq x y z
N MET A 1 15.80 -2.66 -8.74
CA MET A 1 14.36 -2.62 -9.08
C MET A 1 13.70 -3.76 -8.35
N THR A 2 12.65 -3.49 -7.57
CA THR A 2 11.91 -4.53 -6.84
C THR A 2 10.82 -5.06 -7.75
N ALA A 3 10.76 -6.38 -7.96
CA ALA A 3 9.99 -6.97 -9.05
C ALA A 3 8.46 -6.95 -8.82
N ASP A 4 7.98 -6.78 -7.59
CA ASP A 4 6.55 -6.81 -7.27
C ASP A 4 6.28 -6.17 -5.90
N PRO A 5 5.93 -4.88 -5.82
CA PRO A 5 5.59 -4.24 -4.56
C PRO A 5 4.15 -4.61 -4.13
N PHE A 6 3.95 -4.82 -2.82
CA PHE A 6 2.59 -4.87 -2.26
C PHE A 6 1.90 -3.52 -2.46
N VAL A 7 0.69 -3.52 -3.01
CA VAL A 7 -0.13 -2.33 -3.28
C VAL A 7 -1.46 -2.42 -2.54
N LEU A 8 -2.03 -1.26 -2.21
CA LEU A 8 -3.38 -1.12 -1.67
C LEU A 8 -4.31 -0.56 -2.75
N ARG A 9 -5.58 -0.95 -2.77
CA ARG A 9 -6.60 -0.27 -3.57
C ARG A 9 -7.14 0.96 -2.84
N ALA A 10 -7.54 1.97 -3.59
CA ALA A 10 -8.03 3.23 -3.02
C ALA A 10 -9.32 3.08 -2.19
N ASP A 11 -10.04 1.97 -2.37
CA ASP A 11 -11.28 1.61 -1.67
C ASP A 11 -11.09 0.53 -0.60
N ASP A 12 -9.86 0.02 -0.39
CA ASP A 12 -9.55 -0.96 0.65
C ASP A 12 -9.62 -0.34 2.07
N GLU A 13 -9.92 -1.19 3.07
CA GLU A 13 -9.88 -0.79 4.47
C GLU A 13 -8.44 -0.53 4.97
N LEU A 14 -8.22 0.65 5.55
CA LEU A 14 -6.90 1.09 6.02
C LEU A 14 -6.30 0.23 7.14
N ASP A 15 -7.14 -0.39 7.97
CA ASP A 15 -6.69 -1.23 9.10
C ASP A 15 -5.86 -2.43 8.61
N LEU A 16 -6.26 -3.03 7.47
CA LEU A 16 -5.53 -4.12 6.83
C LEU A 16 -4.14 -3.68 6.35
N ALA A 17 -4.03 -2.46 5.84
CA ALA A 17 -2.78 -1.93 5.30
C ALA A 17 -1.69 -1.81 6.38
N GLY A 18 -2.07 -1.39 7.59
CA GLY A 18 -1.16 -1.29 8.74
C GLY A 18 -0.53 -2.64 9.13
N ASP A 19 -1.34 -3.70 9.13
CA ASP A 19 -0.88 -5.05 9.47
C ASP A 19 -0.01 -5.66 8.37
N VAL A 20 -0.38 -5.46 7.09
CA VAL A 20 0.44 -5.86 5.94
C VAL A 20 1.82 -5.18 6.00
N MET A 21 1.87 -3.87 6.30
CA MET A 21 3.13 -3.14 6.46
C MET A 21 4.01 -3.71 7.58
N LYS A 22 3.42 -4.01 8.75
CA LYS A 22 4.14 -4.61 9.89
C LYS A 22 4.67 -6.01 9.56
N LEU A 23 3.84 -6.87 8.99
CA LEU A 23 4.20 -8.26 8.66
C LEU A 23 5.32 -8.32 7.63
N ASN A 24 5.24 -7.48 6.59
CA ASN A 24 6.24 -7.45 5.52
C ASN A 24 7.45 -6.54 5.83
N ARG A 25 7.47 -5.88 7.00
CA ARG A 25 8.51 -4.93 7.42
C ARG A 25 8.76 -3.79 6.41
N ILE A 26 7.70 -3.37 5.73
CA ILE A 26 7.71 -2.23 4.80
C ILE A 26 7.07 -1.02 5.49
N ARG A 27 7.49 0.18 5.09
CA ARG A 27 7.01 1.44 5.70
C ARG A 27 6.14 2.28 4.78
N HIS A 28 6.11 1.91 3.51
CA HIS A 28 5.39 2.61 2.46
C HIS A 28 4.68 1.58 1.59
N MET A 29 3.44 1.90 1.21
CA MET A 29 2.64 1.07 0.32
C MET A 29 2.05 1.96 -0.78
N PRO A 30 2.35 1.70 -2.06
CA PRO A 30 1.68 2.39 -3.16
C PRO A 30 0.17 2.12 -3.13
N VAL A 31 -0.61 3.14 -3.44
CA VAL A 31 -2.08 3.04 -3.55
C VAL A 31 -2.45 3.18 -5.03
N LEU A 32 -3.14 2.18 -5.56
CA LEU A 32 -3.63 2.16 -6.94
C LEU A 32 -5.13 2.44 -6.99
N SER A 33 -5.58 3.05 -8.08
CA SER A 33 -6.99 3.11 -8.44
C SER A 33 -7.48 1.75 -8.97
N GLU A 34 -8.78 1.65 -9.21
CA GLU A 34 -9.39 0.53 -9.94
C GLU A 34 -8.81 0.32 -11.35
N SER A 35 -8.27 1.38 -11.96
CA SER A 35 -7.65 1.34 -13.29
C SER A 35 -6.15 1.00 -13.27
N ASP A 36 -5.62 0.54 -12.13
CA ASP A 36 -4.18 0.29 -11.88
C ASP A 36 -3.29 1.54 -11.97
N ASP A 37 -3.86 2.74 -11.93
CA ASP A 37 -3.08 3.98 -11.88
C ASP A 37 -2.58 4.25 -10.46
N LEU A 38 -1.32 4.66 -10.31
CA LEU A 38 -0.78 5.10 -9.02
C LEU A 38 -1.41 6.43 -8.60
N VAL A 39 -2.21 6.40 -7.54
CA VAL A 39 -2.92 7.58 -7.02
C VAL A 39 -2.34 8.11 -5.72
N GLY A 40 -1.49 7.35 -5.04
CA GLY A 40 -0.87 7.80 -3.80
C GLY A 40 0.13 6.83 -3.19
N ILE A 41 0.65 7.21 -2.03
CA ILE A 41 1.52 6.38 -1.19
C ILE A 41 1.02 6.49 0.24
N LEU A 42 0.71 5.35 0.85
CA LEU A 42 0.43 5.25 2.28
C LEU A 42 1.74 5.03 3.03
N SER A 43 1.91 5.71 4.16
CA SER A 43 3.05 5.51 5.07
C SER A 43 2.58 5.00 6.42
N GLN A 44 3.41 4.25 7.13
CA GLN A 44 3.07 3.73 8.46
C GLN A 44 2.92 4.83 9.54
N ARG A 45 3.39 6.05 9.27
CA ARG A 45 3.48 7.14 10.27
C ARG A 45 2.42 8.23 10.08
N ASP A 46 1.77 8.27 8.93
CA ASP A 46 0.72 9.22 8.57
C ASP A 46 -0.65 8.58 8.81
#